data_AF-A0A2C9CMU9-F1
#
_entry.id   AF-A0A2C9CMU9-F1
#
_cell.length_a   1.000
_cell.length_b   1.000
_cell.length_c   1.000
_cell.angle_alpha   90.00
_cell.angle_beta   90.00
_cell.angle_gamma   90.00
#
_symmetry.space_group_name_H-M   'P 1'
#
loop_
_entity.id
_entity.type
_entity.pdbx_description
1 polymer ?
#
loop_
_entity_poly.entity_id
_entity_poly.type
_entity_poly.pdbx_seq_one_letter_code
_entity_poly.pdbx_strand_id
1 'polypeptide(L)'
;MRLAKVPSTEKTSSGLLFPTRPLGIHDIYILHADPFSKEGSTEIADCLLALRGFRPEGNLPIFKNSKPGYPIEIPYGERSQNPILIAITSWKTDIKSWIASASRHPDPDVPRLDRLNHLLNSVIQCRKRLDYLILSELSIPIHWFLAIVRKLQGKRISLICGIEYLHAPKNTVHNQVWAALLHDAFGFPTTMIYRQDKQHPALHEEQELHRVSGKTLRPQLKPWASPHKR
;
A
#
# COMPACT_ATOMS: atom_id res chain seq x y z
N MET A 1 27.54 -9.78 6.41
CA MET A 1 26.58 -8.95 5.65
C MET A 1 25.82 -9.87 4.69
N ARG A 2 24.70 -10.47 5.14
CA ARG A 2 23.78 -11.13 4.20
C ARG A 2 23.07 -10.00 3.49
N LEU A 3 23.28 -9.86 2.19
CA LEU A 3 22.44 -8.98 1.37
C LEU A 3 21.00 -9.43 1.61
N ALA A 4 20.16 -8.55 2.15
CA ALA A 4 18.72 -8.77 2.20
C ALA A 4 18.31 -9.27 0.81
N LYS A 5 17.57 -10.38 0.73
CA LYS A 5 17.24 -11.02 -0.55
C LYS A 5 16.66 -9.95 -1.48
N VAL A 6 17.47 -9.51 -2.44
CA VAL A 6 17.04 -8.51 -3.43
C VAL A 6 15.87 -9.16 -4.18
N PRO A 7 14.70 -8.51 -4.27
CA PRO A 7 13.58 -9.06 -5.02
C PRO A 7 14.03 -9.34 -6.46
N SER A 8 13.49 -10.40 -7.07
CA SER A 8 13.84 -10.82 -8.43
C SER A 8 13.88 -9.61 -9.38
N THR A 9 15.01 -9.43 -10.07
CA THR A 9 15.30 -8.28 -10.95
C THR A 9 14.25 -8.09 -12.05
N GLU A 10 13.60 -9.17 -12.50
CA GLU A 10 12.53 -9.15 -13.51
C GLU A 10 11.24 -8.43 -13.08
N LYS A 11 11.00 -8.25 -11.76
CA LYS A 11 9.76 -7.67 -11.21
C LYS A 11 9.95 -6.30 -10.57
N THR A 12 11.17 -5.79 -10.55
CA THR A 12 11.52 -4.59 -9.78
C THR A 12 11.72 -3.42 -10.75
N SER A 13 11.02 -2.30 -10.51
CA SER A 13 11.16 -1.10 -11.36
C SER A 13 12.61 -0.64 -11.42
N SER A 14 13.09 -0.24 -12.61
CA SER A 14 14.46 0.27 -12.81
C SER A 14 14.81 1.42 -11.86
N GLY A 15 13.83 2.24 -11.47
CA GLY A 15 14.04 3.34 -10.51
C GLY A 15 14.30 2.90 -9.06
N LEU A 16 14.00 1.64 -8.71
CA LEU A 16 14.36 1.03 -7.43
C LEU A 16 15.66 0.22 -7.51
N LEU A 17 16.02 -0.28 -8.70
CA LEU A 17 17.29 -0.96 -8.95
C LEU A 17 18.46 0.03 -9.05
N PHE A 18 18.22 1.21 -9.64
CA PHE A 18 19.18 2.30 -9.78
C PHE A 18 18.61 3.59 -9.20
N PRO A 19 18.45 3.66 -7.87
CA PRO A 19 17.78 4.79 -7.26
C PRO A 19 18.69 6.03 -7.29
N THR A 20 18.16 7.14 -7.77
CA THR A 20 18.86 8.44 -7.79
C THR A 20 18.91 9.13 -6.42
N ARG A 21 18.33 8.51 -5.40
CA ARG A 21 18.35 8.90 -3.99
C ARG A 21 18.48 7.66 -3.11
N PRO A 22 18.97 7.76 -1.86
CA PRO A 22 18.89 6.65 -0.93
C PRO A 22 17.45 6.16 -0.78
N LEU A 23 17.26 4.83 -0.75
CA LEU A 23 15.95 4.24 -0.53
C LEU A 23 15.36 4.74 0.79
N GLY A 24 14.09 5.07 0.76
CA GLY A 24 13.32 5.44 1.93
C GLY A 24 12.64 4.23 2.54
N ILE A 25 12.07 4.38 3.72
CA ILE A 25 11.40 3.28 4.42
C ILE A 25 10.24 2.67 3.62
N HIS A 26 9.44 3.49 2.93
CA HIS A 26 8.36 2.98 2.08
C HIS A 26 8.88 2.13 0.92
N ASP A 27 10.03 2.50 0.35
CA ASP A 27 10.65 1.74 -0.74
C ASP A 27 11.10 0.37 -0.21
N ILE A 28 11.68 0.34 1.00
CA ILE A 28 12.10 -0.90 1.66
C ILE A 28 10.88 -1.81 1.93
N TYR A 29 9.78 -1.29 2.48
CA TYR A 29 8.56 -2.08 2.69
C TYR A 29 7.98 -2.67 1.38
N ILE A 30 8.09 -1.94 0.27
CA ILE A 30 7.60 -2.41 -1.04
C ILE A 30 8.52 -3.50 -1.62
N LEU A 31 9.83 -3.38 -1.41
CA LEU A 31 10.85 -4.30 -1.95
C LEU A 31 11.03 -5.57 -1.12
N HIS A 32 10.83 -5.47 0.20
CA HIS A 32 11.07 -6.59 1.10
C HIS A 32 9.98 -7.66 0.95
N ALA A 33 10.39 -8.93 0.86
CA ALA A 33 9.47 -10.04 0.60
C ALA A 33 8.55 -10.36 1.78
N ASP A 34 9.07 -10.23 3.01
CA ASP A 34 8.32 -10.51 4.24
C ASP A 34 8.65 -9.50 5.36
N PRO A 35 8.23 -8.23 5.22
CA PRO A 35 8.69 -7.15 6.09
C PRO A 35 8.16 -7.21 7.54
N PHE A 36 7.16 -8.07 7.80
CA PHE A 36 6.47 -8.16 9.09
C PHE A 36 6.85 -9.40 9.91
N SER A 37 7.76 -10.24 9.41
CA SER A 37 8.40 -11.27 10.25
C SER A 37 9.47 -10.66 11.15
N LYS A 38 9.87 -11.42 12.17
CA LYS A 38 10.92 -10.98 13.11
C LYS A 38 12.26 -10.80 12.39
N GLU A 39 12.58 -11.72 11.50
CA GLU A 39 13.75 -11.66 10.63
C GLU A 39 13.67 -10.45 9.70
N GLY A 40 12.54 -10.26 9.00
CA GLY A 40 12.34 -9.14 8.09
C GLY A 40 12.42 -7.78 8.77
N SER A 41 11.84 -7.63 9.97
CA SER A 41 11.97 -6.43 10.78
C SER A 41 13.45 -6.12 11.12
N THR A 42 14.25 -7.14 11.41
CA THR A 42 15.67 -6.97 11.70
C THR A 42 16.44 -6.56 10.45
N GLU A 43 16.16 -7.18 9.31
CA GLU A 43 16.74 -6.84 8.00
C GLU A 43 16.41 -5.39 7.60
N ILE A 44 15.17 -4.94 7.82
CA ILE A 44 14.76 -3.55 7.57
C ILE A 44 15.56 -2.58 8.45
N ALA A 45 15.70 -2.88 9.74
CA ALA A 45 16.47 -2.06 10.67
C ALA A 45 17.94 -1.95 10.23
N ASP A 46 18.55 -3.05 9.81
CA ASP A 46 19.93 -3.09 9.33
C ASP A 46 20.08 -2.34 7.99
N CYS A 47 19.11 -2.45 7.08
CA CYS A 47 19.08 -1.67 5.83
C CYS A 47 18.98 -0.17 6.09
N LEU A 48 18.16 0.26 7.05
CA LEU A 48 18.03 1.67 7.43
C LEU A 48 19.32 2.19 8.07
N LEU A 49 19.96 1.39 8.92
CA LEU A 49 21.25 1.74 9.49
C LEU A 49 22.31 1.92 8.40
N ALA A 50 22.37 1.01 7.43
CA ALA A 50 23.33 1.09 6.33
C ALA A 50 23.07 2.27 5.36
N LEU A 51 21.81 2.54 5.02
CA LEU A 51 21.46 3.56 4.01
C LEU A 51 21.26 4.97 4.59
N ARG A 52 20.90 5.08 5.86
CA ARG A 52 20.50 6.34 6.51
C ARG A 52 21.24 6.62 7.81
N GLY A 53 22.03 5.68 8.33
CA GLY A 53 22.84 5.88 9.52
C GLY A 53 22.08 5.83 10.85
N PHE A 54 20.81 5.40 10.86
CA PHE A 54 20.03 5.29 12.10
C PHE A 54 19.31 3.95 12.20
N ARG A 55 19.08 3.51 13.44
CA ARG A 55 18.33 2.30 13.78
C ARG A 55 16.99 2.69 14.42
N PRO A 56 15.89 1.97 14.16
CA PRO A 56 14.66 2.18 14.92
C PRO A 56 14.90 2.00 16.43
N GLU A 57 14.34 2.91 17.22
CA GLU A 57 14.39 2.90 18.69
C GLU A 57 13.26 2.05 19.30
N GLY A 58 12.10 2.04 18.63
CA GLY A 58 10.93 1.27 19.02
C GLY A 58 10.76 -0.02 18.22
N ASN A 59 9.72 -0.78 18.57
CA ASN A 59 9.38 -2.00 17.85
C ASN A 59 8.85 -1.65 16.46
N LEU A 60 9.44 -2.23 15.41
CA LEU A 60 8.85 -2.16 14.08
C LEU A 60 7.57 -3.00 14.03
N PRO A 61 6.64 -2.71 13.10
CA PRO A 61 5.44 -3.50 12.92
C PRO A 61 5.77 -4.96 12.57
N ILE A 62 5.22 -5.90 13.34
CA ILE A 62 5.43 -7.34 13.16
C ILE A 62 4.11 -8.09 13.30
N PHE A 63 4.05 -9.31 12.78
CA PHE A 63 2.92 -10.20 13.06
C PHE A 63 2.80 -10.48 14.56
N LYS A 64 1.56 -10.47 15.07
CA LYS A 64 1.25 -10.90 16.43
C LYS A 64 1.80 -12.30 16.68
N ASN A 65 2.47 -12.49 17.82
CA ASN A 65 3.20 -13.71 18.16
C ASN A 65 4.28 -14.13 17.12
N SER A 66 4.72 -13.22 16.26
CA SER A 66 5.66 -13.50 15.14
C SER A 66 5.18 -14.61 14.19
N LYS A 67 3.87 -14.83 14.08
CA LYS A 67 3.29 -15.89 13.24
C LYS A 67 2.65 -15.32 11.98
N PRO A 68 3.11 -15.69 10.77
CA PRO A 68 2.45 -15.31 9.54
C PRO A 68 0.96 -15.70 9.56
N GLY A 69 0.10 -14.80 9.08
CA GLY A 69 -1.35 -15.01 9.05
C GLY A 69 -2.11 -14.52 10.29
N TYR A 70 -1.40 -14.10 11.34
CA TYR A 70 -1.99 -13.34 12.45
C TYR A 70 -2.06 -11.84 12.11
N PRO A 71 -2.85 -11.03 12.84
CA PRO A 71 -2.84 -9.58 12.68
C PRO A 71 -1.45 -8.98 12.88
N ILE A 72 -1.12 -7.92 12.15
CA ILE A 72 0.11 -7.15 12.34
C ILE A 72 -0.12 -6.20 13.52
N GLU A 73 0.78 -6.24 14.51
CA GLU A 73 0.80 -5.29 15.60
C GLU A 73 1.60 -4.07 15.17
N ILE A 74 0.97 -2.90 15.25
CA ILE A 74 1.54 -1.63 14.81
C ILE A 74 1.63 -0.73 16.04
N PRO A 75 2.83 -0.54 16.61
CA PRO A 75 2.99 0.37 17.74
C PRO A 75 2.89 1.80 17.22
N TYR A 76 1.98 2.59 17.81
CA TYR A 76 1.82 3.99 17.47
C TYR A 76 1.30 4.77 18.67
N GLY A 77 2.21 5.48 19.33
CA GLY A 77 1.94 6.29 20.51
C GLY A 77 1.32 5.49 21.67
N GLU A 78 1.03 6.22 22.74
CA GLU A 78 0.18 5.68 23.81
C GLU A 78 -1.28 5.68 23.36
N ARG A 79 -2.03 4.65 23.79
CA ARG A 79 -3.46 4.54 23.50
C ARG A 79 -4.19 5.70 24.15
N SER A 80 -4.48 6.73 23.36
CA SER A 80 -5.32 7.84 23.78
C SER A 80 -6.73 7.33 24.05
N GLN A 81 -7.40 7.88 25.06
CA GLN A 81 -8.83 7.65 25.32
C GLN A 81 -9.72 8.27 24.23
N ASN A 82 -9.14 9.03 23.30
CA ASN A 82 -9.86 9.64 22.20
C ASN A 82 -10.39 8.59 21.21
N PRO A 83 -11.60 8.80 20.65
CA PRO A 83 -12.13 7.91 19.63
C PRO A 83 -11.28 7.98 18.36
N ILE A 84 -11.08 6.82 17.73
CA ILE A 84 -10.42 6.73 16.42
C ILE A 84 -11.38 7.27 15.36
N LEU A 85 -10.94 8.28 14.60
CA LEU A 85 -11.73 8.90 13.55
C LEU A 85 -11.35 8.37 12.17
N ILE A 86 -12.33 7.72 11.54
CA ILE A 86 -12.17 7.09 10.22
C ILE A 86 -13.03 7.86 9.20
N ALA A 87 -12.39 8.41 8.18
CA ALA A 87 -13.05 9.00 7.03
C ALA A 87 -13.20 7.95 5.93
N ILE A 88 -14.45 7.64 5.58
CA ILE A 88 -14.77 6.77 4.45
C ILE A 88 -15.19 7.68 3.29
N THR A 89 -14.57 7.50 2.14
CA THR A 89 -14.85 8.33 0.96
C THR A 89 -15.65 7.56 -0.08
N SER A 90 -16.57 8.27 -0.73
CA SER A 90 -17.22 7.82 -1.96
C SER A 90 -16.61 8.58 -3.13
N TRP A 91 -15.48 8.07 -3.62
CA TRP A 91 -14.74 8.66 -4.71
C TRP A 91 -15.31 8.20 -6.06
N LYS A 92 -15.55 9.14 -6.98
CA LYS A 92 -16.03 8.80 -8.33
C LYS A 92 -14.88 8.30 -9.21
N THR A 93 -14.94 7.02 -9.59
CA THR A 93 -14.20 6.45 -10.72
C THR A 93 -15.17 6.23 -11.88
N ASP A 94 -14.94 6.89 -13.01
CA ASP A 94 -15.78 6.71 -14.20
C ASP A 94 -15.59 5.31 -14.79
N ILE A 95 -16.64 4.74 -15.37
CA ILE A 95 -16.56 3.44 -16.04
C ILE A 95 -15.54 3.46 -17.18
N LYS A 96 -15.38 4.60 -17.87
CA LYS A 96 -14.38 4.74 -18.94
C LYS A 96 -12.95 4.68 -18.39
N SER A 97 -12.71 5.26 -17.22
CA SER A 97 -11.41 5.16 -16.52
C SER A 97 -11.14 3.73 -16.07
N TRP A 98 -12.18 3.03 -15.57
CA TRP A 98 -12.06 1.61 -15.24
C TRP A 98 -11.73 0.75 -16.47
N ILE A 99 -12.44 0.95 -17.59
CA ILE A 99 -12.18 0.26 -18.86
C ILE A 99 -10.74 0.53 -19.33
N ALA A 100 -10.30 1.80 -19.28
CA ALA A 100 -8.95 2.17 -19.67
C ALA A 100 -7.90 1.48 -18.80
N SER A 101 -8.09 1.48 -17.48
CA SER A 101 -7.22 0.79 -16.52
C SER A 101 -7.20 -0.72 -16.78
N ALA A 102 -8.35 -1.38 -16.92
CA ALA A 102 -8.44 -2.82 -17.21
C ALA A 102 -7.76 -3.21 -18.54
N SER A 103 -7.86 -2.36 -19.56
CA SER A 103 -7.30 -2.62 -20.88
C SER A 103 -5.90 -2.02 -21.10
N ARG A 104 -5.29 -1.41 -20.07
CA ARG A 104 -3.96 -0.77 -20.13
C ARG A 104 -3.88 0.41 -21.12
N HIS A 105 -4.94 1.20 -21.21
CA HIS A 105 -4.99 2.45 -21.96
C HIS A 105 -4.79 3.66 -21.03
N PRO A 106 -4.37 4.81 -21.56
CA PRO A 106 -4.36 6.06 -20.81
C PRO A 106 -5.75 6.40 -20.26
N ASP A 107 -5.79 6.95 -19.04
CA ASP A 107 -7.04 7.35 -18.42
C ASP A 107 -7.67 8.54 -19.18
N PRO A 108 -8.91 8.41 -19.68
CA PRO A 108 -9.60 9.50 -20.38
C PRO A 108 -10.08 10.62 -19.44
N ASP A 109 -10.14 10.40 -18.12
CA ASP A 109 -10.60 11.37 -17.13
C ASP A 109 -9.49 12.34 -16.72
N VAL A 110 -9.23 13.33 -17.58
CA VAL A 110 -8.23 14.40 -17.35
C VAL A 110 -8.37 15.09 -15.98
N PRO A 111 -9.57 15.51 -15.51
CA PRO A 111 -9.70 16.19 -14.21
C PRO A 111 -9.64 15.24 -13.00
N ARG A 112 -9.36 13.94 -13.18
CA ARG A 112 -9.33 12.96 -12.09
C ARG A 112 -8.33 13.34 -10.99
N LEU A 113 -7.14 13.78 -11.37
CA LEU A 113 -6.11 14.18 -10.42
C LEU A 113 -6.54 15.43 -9.63
N ASP A 114 -7.15 16.41 -10.30
CA ASP A 114 -7.61 17.64 -9.65
C ASP A 114 -8.72 17.37 -8.65
N ARG A 115 -9.73 16.57 -9.03
CA ARG A 115 -10.76 16.11 -8.10
C ARG A 115 -10.15 15.40 -6.89
N LEU A 116 -9.10 14.59 -7.09
CA LEU A 116 -8.46 13.83 -6.01
C LEU A 116 -7.71 14.79 -5.08
N ASN A 117 -7.01 15.76 -5.65
CA ASN A 117 -6.34 16.81 -4.90
C ASN A 117 -7.33 17.62 -4.07
N HIS A 118 -8.50 17.98 -4.62
CA HIS A 118 -9.56 18.63 -3.87
C HIS A 118 -10.06 17.77 -2.70
N LEU A 119 -10.33 16.47 -2.92
CA LEU A 119 -10.72 15.55 -1.84
C LEU A 119 -9.66 15.49 -0.74
N LEU A 120 -8.39 15.28 -1.11
CA LEU A 120 -7.29 15.19 -0.15
C LEU A 120 -7.07 16.49 0.61
N ASN A 121 -7.20 17.64 -0.05
CA ASN A 121 -7.11 18.95 0.61
C ASN A 121 -8.24 19.12 1.63
N SER A 122 -9.48 18.73 1.31
CA SER A 122 -10.60 18.76 2.24
C SER A 122 -10.37 17.86 3.46
N VAL A 123 -9.80 16.66 3.26
CA VAL A 123 -9.41 15.74 4.35
C VAL A 123 -8.35 16.39 5.25
N ILE A 124 -7.32 17.00 4.65
CA ILE A 124 -6.21 17.64 5.37
C ILE A 124 -6.65 18.90 6.14
N GLN A 125 -7.62 19.64 5.59
CA GLN A 125 -8.18 20.86 6.18
C GLN A 125 -9.30 20.57 7.18
N CYS A 126 -9.69 19.30 7.36
CA CYS A 126 -10.71 18.91 8.33
C CYS A 126 -10.31 19.39 9.73
N ARG A 127 -11.24 20.09 10.42
CA ARG A 127 -11.00 20.58 11.79
C ARG A 127 -10.79 19.44 12.79
N LYS A 128 -11.46 18.31 12.56
CA LYS A 128 -11.25 17.10 13.36
C LYS A 128 -10.01 16.38 12.84
N ARG A 129 -9.12 16.00 13.74
CA ARG A 129 -7.95 15.19 13.39
C ARG A 129 -8.42 13.79 13.00
N LEU A 130 -8.33 13.46 11.71
CA LEU A 130 -8.61 12.13 11.21
C LEU A 130 -7.42 11.22 11.49
N ASP A 131 -7.69 9.96 11.81
CA ASP A 131 -6.65 8.94 12.02
C ASP A 131 -6.49 8.06 10.78
N TYR A 132 -7.61 7.78 10.09
CA TYR A 132 -7.64 6.94 8.88
C TYR A 132 -8.46 7.59 7.76
N LEU A 133 -7.92 7.52 6.55
CA LEU A 133 -8.63 7.79 5.30
C LEU A 133 -8.79 6.47 4.53
N ILE A 134 -10.03 6.13 4.19
CA ILE A 134 -10.36 4.94 3.39
C ILE A 134 -10.92 5.38 2.03
N LEU A 135 -10.26 4.93 0.97
CA LEU A 135 -10.72 5.05 -0.41
C LEU A 135 -11.22 3.71 -0.94
N SER A 136 -12.09 3.76 -1.94
CA SER A 136 -12.71 2.57 -2.54
C SER A 136 -11.71 1.68 -3.29
N GLU A 137 -12.17 0.50 -3.67
CA GLU A 137 -11.48 -0.41 -4.58
C GLU A 137 -11.17 0.28 -5.92
N LEU A 138 -10.03 -0.05 -6.55
CA LEU A 138 -9.59 0.49 -7.86
C LEU A 138 -9.63 2.03 -7.97
N SER A 139 -9.44 2.77 -6.88
CA SER A 139 -9.62 4.23 -6.86
C SER A 139 -8.35 4.99 -7.25
N ILE A 140 -7.17 4.45 -6.92
CA ILE A 140 -5.89 5.15 -7.02
C ILE A 140 -4.94 4.48 -8.02
N PRO A 141 -4.43 5.20 -9.04
CA PRO A 141 -3.28 4.76 -9.81
C PRO A 141 -2.06 4.54 -8.92
N ILE A 142 -1.38 3.39 -9.06
CA ILE A 142 -0.27 3.00 -8.16
C ILE A 142 0.84 4.05 -8.02
N HIS A 143 1.15 4.78 -9.11
CA HIS A 143 2.22 5.78 -9.12
C HIS A 143 1.87 7.04 -8.31
N TRP A 144 0.60 7.28 -7.96
CA TRP A 144 0.19 8.37 -7.07
C TRP A 144 0.29 8.01 -5.60
N PHE A 145 0.25 6.71 -5.26
CA PHE A 145 0.13 6.23 -3.89
C PHE A 145 1.14 6.86 -2.93
N LEU A 146 2.45 6.76 -3.22
CA LEU A 146 3.49 7.29 -2.33
C LEU A 146 3.45 8.82 -2.17
N ALA A 147 2.98 9.55 -3.19
CA ALA A 147 2.81 11.00 -3.09
C ALA A 147 1.67 11.35 -2.13
N ILE A 148 0.55 10.63 -2.21
CA ILE A 148 -0.60 10.78 -1.30
C ILE A 148 -0.18 10.43 0.14
N VAL A 149 0.50 9.30 0.33
CA VAL A 149 0.99 8.84 1.64
C VAL A 149 1.86 9.91 2.30
N ARG A 150 2.83 10.48 1.58
CA ARG A 150 3.70 11.54 2.12
C ARG A 150 2.92 12.76 2.57
N LYS A 151 1.89 13.17 1.81
CA LYS A 151 1.05 14.32 2.15
C LYS A 151 0.20 14.05 3.40
N LEU A 152 -0.36 12.86 3.53
CA LEU A 152 -1.18 12.44 4.68
C LEU A 152 -0.34 12.17 5.94
N GLN A 153 0.87 11.61 5.80
CA GLN A 153 1.81 11.38 6.90
C GLN A 153 2.15 12.68 7.62
N GLY A 154 2.35 13.78 6.89
CA GLY A 154 2.58 15.10 7.50
C GLY A 154 1.43 15.61 8.38
N LYS A 155 0.22 15.06 8.20
CA LYS A 155 -0.96 15.31 9.04
C LYS A 155 -1.29 14.18 9.99
N ARG A 156 -0.44 13.14 10.05
CA ARG A 156 -0.62 11.94 10.86
C ARG A 156 -1.95 11.25 10.54
N ILE A 157 -2.23 11.07 9.26
CA ILE A 157 -3.38 10.31 8.74
C ILE A 157 -2.86 9.05 8.06
N SER A 158 -3.38 7.88 8.45
CA SER A 158 -3.15 6.60 7.78
C SER A 158 -4.05 6.47 6.55
N LEU A 159 -3.58 5.81 5.49
CA LEU A 159 -4.32 5.61 4.24
C LEU A 159 -4.61 4.13 4.02
N ILE A 160 -5.82 3.80 3.61
CA ILE A 160 -6.19 2.49 3.05
C ILE A 160 -6.91 2.74 1.73
N CYS A 161 -6.44 2.14 0.64
CA CYS A 161 -7.04 2.34 -0.67
C CYS A 161 -6.88 1.12 -1.56
N GLY A 162 -7.87 0.88 -2.43
CA GLY A 162 -7.65 0.02 -3.59
C GLY A 162 -6.82 0.74 -4.63
N ILE A 163 -5.75 0.09 -5.07
CA ILE A 163 -5.02 0.56 -6.24
C ILE A 163 -5.64 -0.02 -7.51
N GLU A 164 -5.46 0.66 -8.63
CA GLU A 164 -5.82 0.15 -9.94
C GLU A 164 -5.12 -1.18 -10.27
N TYR A 165 -5.66 -1.89 -11.27
CA TYR A 165 -5.14 -3.18 -11.68
C TYR A 165 -3.65 -3.12 -12.00
N LEU A 166 -2.88 -4.00 -11.36
CA LEU A 166 -1.49 -4.22 -11.74
C LEU A 166 -1.45 -5.28 -12.82
N HIS A 167 -1.00 -4.89 -14.01
CA HIS A 167 -0.88 -5.82 -15.13
C HIS A 167 0.34 -6.72 -14.99
N ALA A 168 0.13 -8.01 -15.27
CA ALA A 168 1.18 -9.01 -15.32
C ALA A 168 1.13 -9.78 -16.65
N PRO A 169 2.17 -10.59 -16.96
CA PRO A 169 2.19 -11.41 -18.17
C PRO A 169 0.99 -12.37 -18.27
N LYS A 170 0.81 -12.97 -19.45
CA LYS A 170 -0.23 -14.00 -19.72
C LYS A 170 -1.67 -13.49 -19.52
N ASN A 171 -1.94 -12.23 -19.88
CA ASN A 171 -3.26 -11.60 -19.72
C ASN A 171 -3.81 -11.70 -18.29
N THR A 172 -2.94 -11.44 -17.31
CA THR A 172 -3.33 -11.44 -15.90
C THR A 172 -3.29 -10.03 -15.32
N VAL A 173 -4.15 -9.79 -14.33
CA VAL A 173 -4.14 -8.59 -13.49
C VAL A 173 -4.20 -8.96 -12.03
N HIS A 174 -3.63 -8.10 -11.21
CA HIS A 174 -3.74 -8.17 -9.76
C HIS A 174 -4.60 -7.00 -9.28
N ASN A 175 -5.55 -7.30 -8.40
CA ASN A 175 -6.32 -6.30 -7.69
C ASN A 175 -5.82 -6.27 -6.25
N GLN A 176 -5.33 -5.11 -5.80
CA GLN A 176 -4.66 -4.98 -4.51
C GLN A 176 -5.24 -3.84 -3.69
N VAL A 177 -5.34 -4.09 -2.39
CA VAL A 177 -5.48 -3.04 -1.37
C VAL A 177 -4.10 -2.70 -0.84
N TRP A 178 -3.80 -1.41 -0.79
CA TRP A 178 -2.59 -0.89 -0.18
C TRP A 178 -2.96 -0.06 1.04
N ALA A 179 -2.20 -0.26 2.12
CA ALA A 179 -2.36 0.49 3.36
C ALA A 179 -1.03 1.13 3.75
N ALA A 180 -1.07 2.42 4.07
CA ALA A 180 0.02 3.15 4.70
C ALA A 180 -0.40 3.49 6.13
N LEU A 181 0.09 2.72 7.11
CA LEU A 181 -0.35 2.82 8.50
C LEU A 181 0.73 3.43 9.37
N LEU A 182 0.33 4.38 10.23
CA LEU A 182 1.26 5.10 11.09
C LEU A 182 1.86 4.21 12.18
N HIS A 183 3.15 4.39 12.41
CA HIS A 183 3.89 3.87 13.55
C HIS A 183 5.01 4.85 13.93
N ASP A 184 5.56 4.73 15.12
CA ASP A 184 6.54 5.68 15.68
C ASP A 184 7.84 5.00 16.15
N ALA A 185 8.14 3.83 15.58
CA ALA A 185 9.35 3.04 15.87
C ALA A 185 10.68 3.80 15.71
N PHE A 186 10.69 5.00 15.11
CA PHE A 186 11.87 5.83 14.91
C PHE A 186 11.92 7.06 15.82
N GLY A 187 11.05 7.14 16.83
CA GLY A 187 10.90 8.35 17.65
C GLY A 187 10.10 9.47 16.97
N PHE A 188 9.65 9.26 15.73
CA PHE A 188 8.77 10.17 15.00
C PHE A 188 7.73 9.40 14.16
N PRO A 189 6.55 9.99 13.88
CA PRO A 189 5.53 9.36 13.05
C PRO A 189 6.01 9.06 11.63
N THR A 190 6.03 7.79 11.27
CA THR A 190 6.26 7.28 9.92
C THR A 190 5.16 6.32 9.52
N THR A 191 5.13 5.88 8.26
CA THR A 191 4.16 4.88 7.80
C THR A 191 4.84 3.59 7.33
N MET A 192 4.26 2.45 7.72
CA MET A 192 4.55 1.17 7.10
C MET A 192 3.67 0.98 5.87
N ILE A 193 4.12 0.20 4.88
CA ILE A 193 3.31 -0.15 3.71
C ILE A 193 2.90 -1.63 3.79
N TYR A 194 1.59 -1.87 3.83
CA TYR A 194 1.00 -3.20 3.72
C TYR A 194 0.28 -3.35 2.37
N ARG A 195 0.37 -4.53 1.78
CA ARG A 195 -0.28 -4.87 0.51
C ARG A 195 -1.02 -6.19 0.66
N GLN A 196 -2.21 -6.23 0.11
CA GLN A 196 -3.04 -7.42 0.12
C GLN A 196 -3.72 -7.61 -1.23
N ASP A 197 -3.61 -8.81 -1.75
CA ASP A 197 -4.25 -9.18 -3.01
C ASP A 197 -5.65 -9.70 -2.78
N LYS A 198 -6.55 -9.33 -3.69
CA LYS A 198 -7.83 -9.98 -3.82
C LYS A 198 -7.59 -11.45 -4.21
N GLN A 199 -8.09 -12.36 -3.39
CA GLN A 199 -7.86 -13.80 -3.57
C GLN A 199 -8.74 -14.38 -4.68
N HIS A 200 -9.97 -13.87 -4.81
CA HIS A 200 -10.94 -14.30 -5.81
C HIS A 200 -11.66 -13.09 -6.41
N PRO A 201 -11.83 -13.03 -7.74
CA PRO A 201 -12.64 -11.98 -8.35
C PRO A 201 -14.10 -12.10 -7.92
N ALA A 202 -14.83 -10.99 -7.93
CA ALA A 202 -16.28 -11.07 -7.89
C ALA A 202 -16.79 -11.65 -9.22
N LEU A 203 -17.90 -12.41 -9.22
CA LEU A 203 -18.44 -13.05 -10.43
C LEU A 203 -18.61 -12.06 -11.60
N HIS A 204 -19.17 -10.89 -11.31
CA HIS A 204 -19.37 -9.85 -12.32
C HIS A 204 -18.05 -9.20 -12.77
N GLU A 205 -17.09 -9.02 -11.84
CA GLU A 205 -15.77 -8.49 -12.17
C GLU A 205 -15.02 -9.42 -13.13
N GLU A 206 -15.07 -10.73 -12.88
CA GLU A 206 -14.42 -11.73 -13.74
C GLU A 206 -14.97 -11.69 -15.18
N GLN A 207 -16.30 -11.66 -15.32
CA GLN A 207 -16.97 -11.59 -16.61
C GLN A 207 -16.62 -10.30 -17.37
N GLU A 208 -16.72 -9.15 -16.70
CA GLU A 208 -16.47 -7.85 -17.32
C GLU A 208 -15.00 -7.65 -17.68
N LEU A 209 -14.08 -8.08 -16.82
CA LEU A 209 -12.65 -8.02 -17.08
C LEU A 209 -12.28 -8.87 -18.31
N HIS A 210 -12.83 -10.08 -18.41
CA HIS A 210 -12.65 -10.93 -19.58
C HIS A 210 -13.29 -10.31 -20.84
N ARG A 211 -14.51 -9.76 -20.73
CA ARG A 211 -15.23 -9.14 -21.85
C ARG A 211 -14.50 -7.93 -22.44
N VAL A 212 -13.98 -7.06 -21.58
CA VAL A 212 -13.40 -5.77 -21.99
C VAL A 212 -11.92 -5.88 -22.37
N SER A 213 -11.19 -6.85 -21.81
CA SER A 213 -9.73 -6.90 -21.93
C SER A 213 -9.14 -8.29 -22.18
N GLY A 214 -9.95 -9.36 -22.14
CA GLY A 214 -9.48 -10.74 -22.20
C GLY A 214 -8.59 -11.14 -21.02
N LYS A 215 -8.62 -10.39 -19.91
CA LYS A 215 -7.75 -10.62 -18.75
C LYS A 215 -8.44 -11.41 -17.65
N THR A 216 -7.61 -12.07 -16.85
CA THR A 216 -8.04 -12.83 -15.66
C THR A 216 -7.40 -12.26 -14.40
N LEU A 217 -8.16 -12.20 -13.31
CA LEU A 217 -7.63 -11.78 -12.01
C LEU A 217 -6.86 -12.94 -11.38
N ARG A 218 -5.63 -12.68 -10.93
CA ARG A 218 -4.84 -13.63 -10.13
C ARG A 218 -4.13 -12.90 -9.00
N PRO A 219 -3.96 -13.50 -7.82
CA PRO A 219 -3.09 -12.95 -6.80
C PRO A 219 -1.61 -13.05 -7.22
N GLN A 220 -0.86 -11.96 -7.03
CA GLN A 220 0.60 -11.86 -7.12
C GLN A 220 1.29 -12.32 -5.83
N LEU A 221 0.77 -11.88 -4.69
CA LEU A 221 1.23 -12.22 -3.35
C LEU A 221 0.69 -13.60 -2.95
N LYS A 222 1.32 -14.21 -1.95
CA LYS A 222 1.08 -15.61 -1.56
C LYS A 222 -0.43 -15.87 -1.35
N PRO A 223 -1.03 -16.82 -2.10
CA PRO A 223 -2.43 -17.19 -1.92
C PRO A 223 -2.67 -17.67 -0.49
N TRP A 224 -3.81 -17.30 0.08
CA TRP A 224 -4.18 -17.75 1.40
C TRP A 224 -4.64 -19.21 1.35
N ALA A 225 -4.01 -20.08 2.14
CA ALA A 225 -4.45 -21.47 2.27
C ALA A 225 -5.79 -21.60 3.02
N SER A 226 -6.15 -20.60 3.83
CA SER A 226 -7.42 -20.48 4.56
C SER A 226 -7.64 -19.01 4.91
N PRO A 227 -8.90 -18.52 4.97
CA PRO A 227 -9.18 -17.16 5.43
C PRO A 227 -8.61 -16.94 6.83
N HIS A 228 -8.11 -15.73 7.10
CA HIS A 228 -7.52 -15.38 8.40
C HIS A 228 -8.48 -15.76 9.54
N LYS A 229 -7.99 -16.58 10.49
CA LYS A 229 -8.74 -16.89 11.71
C LYS A 229 -8.91 -15.59 12.50
N ARG A 230 -10.17 -15.25 12.80
CA ARG A 230 -10.54 -14.08 13.61
C ARG A 230 -10.01 -14.20 15.03
#